data_AF-A0A2N9N0M2-F1
#
_entry.id   AF-A0A2N9N0M2-F1
#
_cell.length_a   1.000
_cell.length_b   1.000
_cell.length_c   1.000
_cell.angle_alpha   90.00
_cell.angle_beta   90.00
_cell.angle_gamma   90.00
#
_symmetry.space_group_name_H-M   'P 1'
#
loop_
_entity.id
_entity.type
_entity.pdbx_description
1 polymer ?
#
loop_
_entity_poly.entity_id
_entity_poly.type
_entity_poly.pdbx_seq_one_letter_code
_entity_poly.pdbx_strand_id
1 'polypeptide(L)'
;METNTEDQNTPQAKRDPRALNAYRHGLTGQVVVRTPEDEAAYTAHCQNMHQSLHPEGGMEVELTQDIADDRWRLKKAVAMQENIFAMGLATPAPISTNHPEVDAAFSQARVWLTSSKEIALYSLYEHRIQRKLEKNMAQLRQLQGDRRKALQQAVEEASLLAQAAAAKAEPFDLESDFPLRARYPQLVFSTPEFARLVAYHRRLADAKEQFPAAKPPLRRAA
;
A
#
# COMPACT_ATOMS: atom_id res chain seq x y z
N MET A 1 74.39 1.76 -4.71
CA MET A 1 73.09 1.69 -4.01
C MET A 1 72.09 2.44 -4.88
N GLU A 2 71.50 1.74 -5.83
CA GLU A 2 70.49 2.30 -6.73
C GLU A 2 69.12 2.08 -6.09
N THR A 3 68.40 3.18 -5.85
CA THR A 3 67.03 3.17 -5.37
C THR A 3 66.09 3.06 -6.57
N ASN A 4 65.55 1.87 -6.79
CA ASN A 4 64.44 1.68 -7.74
C ASN A 4 63.17 2.34 -7.19
N THR A 5 62.72 3.35 -7.91
CA THR A 5 61.38 3.93 -7.84
C THR A 5 60.42 2.96 -8.49
N GLU A 6 59.60 2.25 -7.70
CA GLU A 6 58.47 1.48 -8.23
C GLU A 6 57.18 2.31 -8.16
N ASP A 7 56.78 2.69 -9.35
CA ASP A 7 55.54 3.28 -9.81
C ASP A 7 54.33 2.44 -9.36
N GLN A 8 53.43 2.97 -8.52
CA GLN A 8 52.11 2.39 -8.28
C GLN A 8 51.01 3.30 -8.83
N ASN A 9 50.98 3.43 -10.15
CA ASN A 9 49.80 3.88 -10.86
C ASN A 9 48.97 2.65 -11.22
N THR A 10 48.13 2.19 -10.29
CA THR A 10 47.19 1.10 -10.55
C THR A 10 46.18 1.58 -11.61
N PRO A 11 46.07 0.93 -12.78
CA PRO A 11 45.14 1.37 -13.80
C PRO A 11 43.72 1.18 -13.30
N GLN A 12 43.03 2.29 -13.05
CA GLN A 12 41.61 2.33 -12.70
C GLN A 12 40.84 1.60 -13.80
N ALA A 13 40.25 0.45 -13.47
CA ALA A 13 39.56 -0.40 -14.43
C ALA A 13 38.61 0.45 -15.28
N LYS A 14 38.82 0.44 -16.62
CA LYS A 14 37.97 1.18 -17.56
C LYS A 14 36.52 0.77 -17.34
N ARG A 15 35.72 1.71 -16.85
CA ARG A 15 34.29 1.53 -16.56
C ARG A 15 33.60 1.03 -17.84
N ASP A 16 32.89 -0.10 -17.74
CA ASP A 16 32.23 -0.73 -18.89
C ASP A 16 31.31 0.30 -19.58
N PRO A 17 31.49 0.59 -20.89
CA PRO A 17 30.64 1.53 -21.61
C PRO A 17 29.16 1.10 -21.64
N ARG A 18 28.85 -0.18 -21.39
CA ARG A 18 27.46 -0.67 -21.24
C ARG A 18 26.82 -0.30 -19.91
N ALA A 19 27.58 0.19 -18.92
CA ALA A 19 27.02 0.69 -17.67
C ALA A 19 26.11 1.92 -17.87
N LEU A 20 26.19 2.58 -19.03
CA LEU A 20 25.32 3.69 -19.43
C LEU A 20 24.07 3.25 -20.20
N ASN A 21 23.96 1.98 -20.62
CA ASN A 21 22.74 1.45 -21.24
C ASN A 21 21.60 1.28 -20.23
N ALA A 22 21.91 1.43 -18.93
CA ALA A 22 20.93 1.53 -17.84
C ALA A 22 20.48 2.98 -17.58
N TYR A 23 20.83 3.95 -18.45
CA TYR A 23 20.27 5.30 -18.38
C TYR A 23 18.80 5.27 -18.78
N ARG A 24 17.96 4.87 -17.84
CA ARG A 24 16.53 5.14 -17.88
C ARG A 24 16.38 6.65 -17.65
N HIS A 25 15.65 7.33 -18.53
CA HIS A 25 15.41 8.78 -18.53
C HIS A 25 15.40 9.40 -17.13
N GLY A 26 16.17 10.47 -16.87
CA GLY A 26 16.45 11.00 -15.52
C GLY A 26 15.23 11.35 -14.63
N LEU A 27 14.03 11.48 -15.21
CA LEU A 27 12.78 11.65 -14.46
C LEU A 27 12.17 10.32 -13.95
N THR A 28 12.30 9.22 -14.71
CA THR A 28 11.63 7.92 -14.45
C THR A 28 12.61 6.77 -14.21
N GLY A 29 13.89 6.96 -14.52
CA GLY A 29 15.00 6.04 -14.27
C GLY A 29 15.69 6.30 -12.95
N GLN A 30 14.91 6.44 -11.88
CA GLN A 30 15.47 6.69 -10.56
C GLN A 30 16.04 5.39 -10.00
N VAL A 31 17.37 5.29 -9.95
CA VAL A 31 18.05 4.23 -9.21
C VAL A 31 18.03 4.62 -7.74
N VAL A 32 17.23 3.92 -6.93
CA VAL A 32 17.23 4.10 -5.48
C VAL A 32 18.31 3.19 -4.89
N VAL A 33 19.27 3.78 -4.20
CA VAL A 33 20.32 3.04 -3.49
C VAL A 33 19.86 2.82 -2.05
N ARG A 34 19.74 1.55 -1.64
CA ARG A 34 19.45 1.12 -0.26
C ARG A 34 20.48 0.08 0.17
N THR A 35 20.69 -0.06 1.48
CA THR A 35 21.41 -1.23 2.00
C THR A 35 20.58 -2.49 1.73
N PRO A 36 21.20 -3.68 1.67
CA PRO A 36 20.46 -4.94 1.49
C PRO A 36 19.36 -5.14 2.53
N GLU A 37 19.62 -4.76 3.78
CA GLU A 37 18.68 -4.88 4.90
C GLU A 37 17.49 -3.93 4.74
N ASP A 38 17.76 -2.67 4.36
CA ASP A 38 16.72 -1.67 4.12
C ASP A 38 15.83 -2.04 2.92
N GLU A 39 16.43 -2.60 1.86
CA GLU A 39 15.69 -3.05 0.68
C GLU A 39 14.78 -4.23 1.00
N ALA A 40 15.27 -5.19 1.78
CA ALA A 40 14.47 -6.33 2.25
C ALA A 40 13.29 -5.86 3.13
N ALA A 41 13.55 -4.93 4.07
CA ALA A 41 12.52 -4.38 4.94
C ALA A 41 11.47 -3.58 4.17
N TYR A 42 11.90 -2.76 3.20
CA TYR A 42 11.00 -2.01 2.32
C TYR A 42 10.13 -2.94 1.47
N THR A 43 10.75 -3.96 0.85
CA THR A 43 10.04 -4.96 0.04
C THR A 43 8.99 -5.70 0.85
N ALA A 44 9.35 -6.17 2.05
CA ALA A 44 8.41 -6.84 2.95
C ALA A 44 7.25 -5.91 3.37
N HIS A 45 7.53 -4.63 3.63
CA HIS A 45 6.50 -3.63 3.94
C HIS A 45 5.54 -3.42 2.77
N CYS A 46 6.04 -3.25 1.55
CA CYS A 46 5.19 -3.12 0.36
C CYS A 46 4.35 -4.38 0.13
N GLN A 47 4.94 -5.57 0.22
CA GLN A 47 4.22 -6.83 0.08
C GLN A 47 3.08 -6.96 1.09
N ASN A 48 3.33 -6.64 2.37
CA ASN A 48 2.30 -6.65 3.41
C ASN A 48 1.16 -5.67 3.09
N MET A 49 1.49 -4.47 2.63
CA MET A 49 0.48 -3.47 2.23
C MET A 49 -0.39 -3.95 1.06
N HIS A 50 0.21 -4.55 0.03
CA HIS A 50 -0.53 -5.15 -1.09
C HIS A 50 -1.41 -6.31 -0.64
N GLN A 51 -0.91 -7.19 0.22
CA GLN A 51 -1.70 -8.30 0.78
C GLN A 51 -2.89 -7.79 1.61
N SER A 52 -2.67 -6.77 2.44
CA SER A 52 -3.68 -6.22 3.35
C SER A 52 -4.76 -5.43 2.63
N LEU A 53 -4.39 -4.65 1.61
CA LEU A 53 -5.33 -3.81 0.87
C LEU A 53 -6.01 -4.55 -0.29
N HIS A 54 -5.44 -5.67 -0.73
CA HIS A 54 -5.95 -6.53 -1.80
C HIS A 54 -6.38 -5.73 -3.05
N PRO A 55 -5.47 -4.96 -3.65
CA PRO A 55 -5.80 -4.17 -4.82
C PRO A 55 -6.08 -5.06 -6.04
N GLU A 56 -7.09 -4.70 -6.80
CA GLU A 56 -7.41 -5.32 -8.08
C GLU A 56 -7.41 -4.29 -9.22
N GLY A 57 -6.76 -4.63 -10.33
CA GLY A 57 -6.59 -3.73 -11.47
C GLY A 57 -5.49 -2.69 -11.26
N GLY A 58 -5.04 -2.08 -12.38
CA GLY A 58 -3.85 -1.21 -12.38
C GLY A 58 -3.96 -0.02 -11.42
N MET A 59 -5.11 0.67 -11.39
CA MET A 59 -5.30 1.85 -10.55
C MET A 59 -5.27 1.54 -9.05
N GLU A 60 -5.90 0.45 -8.60
CA GLU A 60 -5.84 0.06 -7.19
C GLU A 60 -4.42 -0.36 -6.79
N VAL A 61 -3.69 -1.03 -7.69
CA VAL A 61 -2.30 -1.46 -7.49
C VAL A 61 -1.38 -0.25 -7.35
N GLU A 62 -1.49 0.73 -8.24
CA GLU A 62 -0.72 1.98 -8.19
C GLU A 62 -1.00 2.76 -6.90
N LEU A 63 -2.27 2.96 -6.55
CA LEU A 63 -2.65 3.63 -5.30
C LEU A 63 -2.12 2.90 -4.07
N THR A 64 -2.17 1.57 -4.08
CA THR A 64 -1.65 0.75 -2.99
C THR A 64 -0.13 0.91 -2.84
N GLN A 65 0.60 0.95 -3.95
CA GLN A 65 2.03 1.22 -3.94
C GLN A 65 2.34 2.61 -3.39
N ASP A 66 1.62 3.64 -3.86
CA ASP A 66 1.73 5.02 -3.38
C ASP A 66 1.49 5.10 -1.86
N ILE A 67 0.46 4.42 -1.35
CA ILE A 67 0.15 4.36 0.09
C ILE A 67 1.29 3.66 0.84
N ALA A 68 1.82 2.56 0.30
CA ALA A 68 2.94 1.85 0.92
C ALA A 68 4.19 2.74 1.01
N ASP A 69 4.50 3.47 -0.06
CA ASP A 69 5.64 4.38 -0.15
C ASP A 69 5.51 5.55 0.82
N ASP A 70 4.35 6.20 0.85
CA ASP A 70 4.09 7.32 1.75
C ASP A 70 4.12 6.87 3.22
N ARG A 71 3.60 5.68 3.55
CA ARG A 71 3.76 5.08 4.88
C ARG A 71 5.20 4.79 5.24
N TRP A 72 5.99 4.29 4.29
CA TRP A 72 7.41 4.04 4.50
C TRP A 72 8.18 5.33 4.78
N ARG A 73 7.88 6.39 4.02
CA ARG A 73 8.46 7.72 4.23
C ARG A 73 8.09 8.32 5.59
N LEU A 74 6.84 8.14 6.04
CA LEU A 74 6.43 8.57 7.39
C LEU A 74 7.19 7.82 8.48
N LYS A 75 7.33 6.49 8.38
CA LYS A 75 8.13 5.70 9.32
C LYS A 75 9.58 6.21 9.39
N LYS A 76 10.20 6.50 8.23
CA LYS A 76 11.55 7.07 8.20
C LYS A 76 11.63 8.48 8.78
N ALA A 77 10.61 9.32 8.55
CA ALA A 77 10.56 10.67 9.11
C ALA A 77 10.55 10.64 10.65
N VAL A 78 9.72 9.78 11.25
CA VAL A 78 9.67 9.57 12.70
C VAL A 78 11.01 9.05 13.21
N ALA A 79 11.58 8.01 12.57
CA ALA A 79 12.88 7.48 12.98
C ALA A 79 14.00 8.53 12.90
N MET A 80 13.96 9.40 11.89
CA MET A 80 14.94 10.49 11.75
C MET A 80 14.82 11.52 12.86
N GLN A 81 13.60 11.91 13.25
CA GLN A 81 13.36 12.80 14.38
C GLN A 81 13.91 12.21 15.68
N GLU A 82 13.60 10.94 15.97
CA GLU A 82 14.12 10.22 17.14
C GLU A 82 15.65 10.17 17.15
N ASN A 83 16.27 9.88 16.00
CA ASN A 83 17.72 9.83 15.86
C ASN A 83 18.38 11.19 16.13
N ILE A 84 17.77 12.31 15.73
CA ILE A 84 18.29 13.66 16.01
C ILE A 84 18.35 13.91 17.53
N PHE A 85 17.30 13.53 18.27
CA PHE A 85 17.32 13.64 19.74
C PHE A 85 18.33 12.68 20.38
N ALA A 86 18.41 11.44 19.89
CA ALA A 86 19.38 10.47 20.38
C ALA A 86 20.84 10.93 20.20
N MET A 87 21.17 11.52 19.05
CA MET A 87 22.51 12.10 18.83
C MET A 87 22.82 13.24 19.82
N GLY A 88 21.82 14.07 20.12
CA GLY A 88 22.01 15.16 21.07
C GLY A 88 22.19 14.71 22.51
N LEU A 89 21.55 13.60 22.90
CA LEU A 89 21.77 12.93 24.18
C LEU A 89 23.17 12.30 24.26
N ALA A 90 23.68 11.75 23.16
CA ALA A 90 25.04 11.23 23.07
C ALA A 90 26.12 12.32 23.05
N THR A 91 25.74 13.57 22.77
CA THR A 91 26.66 14.71 22.75
C THR A 91 26.85 15.27 24.16
N PRO A 92 28.10 15.35 24.67
CA PRO A 92 28.37 15.88 26.00
C PRO A 92 27.74 17.27 26.21
N ALA A 93 26.99 17.42 27.29
CA ALA A 93 26.37 18.69 27.64
C ALA A 93 27.41 19.66 28.26
N PRO A 94 27.32 20.96 27.97
CA PRO A 94 28.21 21.96 28.58
C PRO A 94 27.91 22.20 30.07
N ILE A 95 26.70 21.84 30.52
CA ILE A 95 26.28 21.89 31.92
C ILE A 95 25.93 20.45 32.31
N SER A 96 26.58 19.92 33.35
CA SER A 96 26.16 18.70 34.03
C SER A 96 25.69 19.06 35.44
N THR A 97 24.48 18.61 35.77
CA THR A 97 23.83 18.88 37.05
C THR A 97 23.98 17.72 38.04
N ASN A 98 24.80 16.71 37.71
CA ASN A 98 24.92 15.43 38.43
C ASN A 98 23.56 14.71 38.63
N HIS A 99 22.56 15.05 37.82
CA HIS A 99 21.23 14.45 37.85
C HIS A 99 20.90 13.96 36.42
N PRO A 100 20.95 12.64 36.16
CA PRO A 100 20.86 12.10 34.80
C PRO A 100 19.63 12.56 34.01
N GLU A 101 18.47 12.65 34.66
CA GLU A 101 17.23 13.08 33.99
C GLU A 101 17.23 14.58 33.63
N VAL A 102 17.89 15.43 34.44
CA VAL A 102 18.01 16.87 34.17
C VAL A 102 19.01 17.10 33.04
N ASP A 103 20.12 16.37 33.05
CA ASP A 103 21.13 16.40 31.98
C ASP A 103 20.54 15.93 30.63
N ALA A 104 19.67 14.90 30.66
CA ALA A 104 18.94 14.45 29.48
C ALA A 104 17.95 15.51 28.99
N ALA A 105 17.15 16.11 29.88
CA ALA A 105 16.20 17.17 29.53
C ALA A 105 16.89 18.40 28.93
N PHE A 106 18.02 18.85 29.51
CA PHE A 106 18.81 19.96 28.97
C PHE A 106 19.41 19.64 27.61
N SER A 107 19.82 18.39 27.40
CA SER A 107 20.33 17.95 26.10
C SER A 107 19.23 17.93 25.03
N GLN A 108 18.02 17.45 25.36
CA GLN A 108 16.87 17.53 24.46
C GLN A 108 16.47 18.97 24.15
N ALA A 109 16.42 19.86 25.16
CA ALA A 109 16.13 21.28 24.97
C ALA A 109 17.17 21.96 24.06
N ARG A 110 18.45 21.60 24.20
CA ARG A 110 19.52 22.08 23.33
C ARG A 110 19.32 21.61 21.88
N VAL A 111 19.00 20.34 21.66
CA VAL A 111 18.67 19.82 20.32
C VAL A 111 17.51 20.61 19.71
N TRP A 112 16.44 20.82 20.48
CA TRP A 112 15.30 21.59 20.03
C TRP A 112 15.69 23.00 19.59
N LEU A 113 16.44 23.73 20.41
CA LEU A 113 16.86 25.11 20.08
C LEU A 113 17.78 25.17 18.86
N THR A 114 18.70 24.20 18.73
CA THR A 114 19.71 24.18 17.66
C THR A 114 19.21 23.62 16.34
N SER A 115 18.30 22.64 16.37
CA SER A 115 17.76 21.93 15.20
C SER A 115 16.28 22.23 14.93
N SER A 116 15.74 23.31 15.53
CA SER A 116 14.31 23.68 15.44
C SER A 116 13.82 23.82 14.01
N LYS A 117 14.64 24.34 13.10
CA LYS A 117 14.29 24.56 11.69
C LYS A 117 14.12 23.23 10.96
N GLU A 118 15.04 22.29 11.15
CA GLU A 118 15.03 20.96 10.57
C GLU A 118 13.85 20.16 11.11
N ILE A 119 13.61 20.21 12.42
CA ILE A 119 12.47 19.56 13.06
C ILE A 119 11.14 20.12 12.51
N ALA A 120 11.02 21.44 12.38
CA ALA A 120 9.85 22.07 11.77
C ALA A 120 9.66 21.63 10.30
N LEU A 121 10.74 21.52 9.53
CA LEU A 121 10.70 21.05 8.15
C LEU A 121 10.22 19.59 8.06
N TYR A 122 10.70 18.71 8.95
CA TYR A 122 10.21 17.33 9.04
C TYR A 122 8.72 17.27 9.34
N SER A 123 8.24 18.05 10.31
CA SER A 123 6.81 18.12 10.66
C SER A 123 5.96 18.58 9.46
N LEU A 124 6.43 19.56 8.68
CA LEU A 124 5.75 20.00 7.45
C LEU A 124 5.69 18.88 6.40
N TYR A 125 6.79 18.16 6.19
CA TYR A 125 6.80 17.04 5.24
C TYR A 125 5.92 15.89 5.70
N GLU A 126 5.95 15.54 6.98
CA GLU A 126 5.07 14.56 7.60
C GLU A 126 3.61 14.93 7.34
N HIS A 127 3.22 16.18 7.63
CA HIS A 127 1.85 16.63 7.37
C HIS A 127 1.47 16.50 5.90
N ARG A 128 2.33 16.92 4.97
CA ARG A 128 2.06 16.83 3.53
C ARG A 128 1.92 15.38 3.06
N ILE A 129 2.79 14.49 3.52
CA ILE A 129 2.73 13.07 3.17
C ILE A 129 1.47 12.44 3.77
N GLN A 130 1.12 12.76 5.01
CA GLN A 130 -0.11 12.28 5.64
C GLN A 130 -1.36 12.74 4.89
N ARG A 131 -1.42 14.01 4.45
CA ARG A 131 -2.52 14.51 3.61
C ARG A 131 -2.62 13.77 2.27
N LYS A 132 -1.49 13.46 1.62
CA LYS A 132 -1.47 12.67 0.38
C LYS A 132 -1.97 11.24 0.64
N LEU A 133 -1.48 10.61 1.72
CA LEU A 133 -1.90 9.27 2.13
C LEU A 133 -3.40 9.19 2.41
N GLU A 134 -3.96 10.16 3.14
CA GLU A 134 -5.41 10.23 3.42
C GLU A 134 -6.23 10.28 2.13
N LYS A 135 -5.81 11.09 1.15
CA LYS A 135 -6.47 11.19 -0.15
C LYS A 135 -6.38 9.89 -0.95
N ASN A 136 -5.19 9.30 -1.04
CA ASN A 136 -4.98 8.06 -1.78
C ASN A 136 -5.76 6.89 -1.15
N MET A 137 -5.81 6.81 0.19
CA MET A 137 -6.64 5.84 0.91
C MET A 137 -8.14 6.05 0.63
N ALA A 138 -8.61 7.29 0.56
CA ALA A 138 -10.01 7.58 0.23
C ALA A 138 -10.35 7.14 -1.20
N GLN A 139 -9.49 7.47 -2.17
CA GLN A 139 -9.65 7.08 -3.57
C GLN A 139 -9.63 5.55 -3.74
N LEU A 140 -8.71 4.85 -3.08
CA LEU A 140 -8.66 3.39 -3.10
C LEU A 140 -9.95 2.77 -2.55
N ARG A 141 -10.44 3.26 -1.41
CA ARG A 141 -11.70 2.79 -0.81
C ARG A 141 -12.89 3.03 -1.73
N GLN A 142 -12.90 4.17 -2.43
CA GLN A 142 -13.93 4.48 -3.42
C GLN A 142 -13.90 3.48 -4.58
N LEU A 143 -12.75 3.27 -5.22
CA LEU A 143 -12.60 2.32 -6.34
C LEU A 143 -13.03 0.90 -5.93
N GLN A 144 -12.56 0.43 -4.77
CA GLN A 144 -12.96 -0.87 -4.23
C GLN A 144 -14.46 -0.94 -3.91
N GLY A 145 -15.04 0.16 -3.43
CA GLY A 145 -16.48 0.27 -3.19
C GLY A 145 -17.28 0.17 -4.48
N ASP A 146 -16.86 0.90 -5.52
CA ASP A 146 -17.51 0.91 -6.82
C ASP A 146 -17.38 -0.45 -7.51
N ARG A 147 -16.22 -1.11 -7.40
CA ARG A 147 -16.00 -2.47 -7.87
C ARG A 147 -16.90 -3.50 -7.16
N ARG A 148 -17.01 -3.43 -5.84
CA ARG A 148 -17.93 -4.32 -5.08
C ARG A 148 -19.39 -4.11 -5.48
N LYS A 149 -19.82 -2.86 -5.68
CA LYS A 149 -21.18 -2.56 -6.17
C LYS A 149 -21.41 -3.12 -7.56
N ALA A 150 -20.46 -2.91 -8.48
CA ALA A 150 -20.52 -3.45 -9.83
C ALA A 150 -20.61 -4.99 -9.82
N LEU A 151 -19.84 -5.66 -8.96
CA LEU A 151 -19.92 -7.11 -8.79
C LEU A 151 -21.29 -7.56 -8.29
N GLN A 152 -21.84 -6.87 -7.27
CA GLN A 152 -23.16 -7.19 -6.74
C GLN A 152 -24.24 -7.04 -7.82
N GLN A 153 -24.21 -5.96 -8.59
CA GLN A 153 -25.13 -5.73 -9.71
C GLN A 153 -24.99 -6.81 -10.79
N ALA A 154 -23.75 -7.13 -11.20
CA ALA A 154 -23.50 -8.15 -12.20
C ALA A 154 -24.03 -9.53 -11.79
N VAL A 155 -23.80 -9.92 -10.52
CA VAL A 155 -24.28 -11.19 -9.98
C VAL A 155 -25.81 -11.22 -9.89
N GLU A 156 -26.44 -10.11 -9.49
CA GLU A 156 -27.90 -9.99 -9.43
C GLU A 156 -28.53 -10.13 -10.81
N GLU A 157 -28.06 -9.35 -11.80
CA GLU A 157 -28.54 -9.42 -13.18
C GLU A 157 -28.37 -10.81 -13.79
N ALA A 158 -27.18 -11.41 -13.66
CA ALA A 158 -26.91 -12.74 -14.17
C ALA A 158 -27.77 -13.81 -13.49
N SER A 159 -28.01 -13.69 -12.18
CA SER A 159 -28.88 -14.61 -11.44
C SER A 159 -30.33 -14.52 -11.91
N LEU A 160 -30.85 -13.30 -12.12
CA LEU A 160 -32.20 -13.06 -12.62
C LEU A 160 -32.39 -13.62 -14.03
N LEU A 161 -31.44 -13.37 -14.93
CA LEU A 161 -31.49 -13.92 -16.30
C LEU A 161 -31.46 -15.45 -16.29
N ALA A 162 -30.61 -16.05 -15.45
CA ALA A 162 -30.54 -17.50 -15.32
C ALA A 162 -31.82 -18.12 -14.71
N GLN A 163 -32.49 -17.42 -13.80
CA GLN A 163 -33.80 -17.83 -13.26
C GLN A 163 -34.89 -17.72 -14.33
N ALA A 164 -34.90 -16.64 -15.10
CA ALA A 164 -35.87 -16.44 -16.17
C ALA A 164 -35.74 -17.51 -17.28
N ALA A 165 -34.50 -17.85 -17.68
CA ALA A 165 -34.24 -18.93 -18.62
C ALA A 165 -34.69 -20.29 -18.06
N ALA A 166 -34.40 -20.57 -16.78
CA ALA A 166 -34.85 -21.80 -16.13
C ALA A 166 -36.39 -21.91 -16.08
N ALA A 167 -37.09 -20.81 -15.80
CA ALA A 167 -38.56 -20.78 -15.80
C ALA A 167 -39.17 -21.05 -17.19
N LYS A 168 -38.45 -20.72 -18.26
CA LYS A 168 -38.83 -21.01 -19.66
C LYS A 168 -38.29 -22.35 -20.19
N ALA A 169 -37.56 -23.11 -19.36
CA ALA A 169 -36.81 -24.31 -19.77
C ALA A 169 -35.82 -24.08 -20.93
N GLU A 170 -35.23 -22.88 -21.00
CA GLU A 170 -34.19 -22.51 -21.97
C GLU A 170 -32.79 -22.69 -21.36
N PRO A 171 -31.78 -23.07 -22.16
CA PRO A 171 -30.39 -23.05 -21.72
C PRO A 171 -29.94 -21.61 -21.46
N PHE A 172 -29.13 -21.41 -20.42
CA PHE A 172 -28.49 -20.13 -20.13
C PHE A 172 -26.98 -20.34 -20.09
N ASP A 173 -26.27 -19.69 -21.01
CA ASP A 173 -24.81 -19.67 -21.02
C ASP A 173 -24.31 -18.27 -20.63
N LEU A 174 -23.41 -18.23 -19.65
CA LEU A 174 -22.90 -16.98 -19.12
C LEU A 174 -22.06 -16.22 -20.15
N GLU A 175 -21.32 -16.91 -21.02
CA GLU A 175 -20.47 -16.24 -22.00
C GLU A 175 -21.28 -15.59 -23.12
N SER A 176 -22.29 -16.29 -23.65
CA SER A 176 -23.14 -15.76 -24.72
C SER A 176 -24.17 -14.77 -24.20
N ASP A 177 -24.87 -15.11 -23.12
CA ASP A 177 -26.08 -14.40 -22.69
C ASP A 177 -25.78 -13.28 -21.69
N PHE A 178 -24.62 -13.35 -21.03
CA PHE A 178 -24.15 -12.34 -20.09
C PHE A 178 -22.65 -12.03 -20.26
N PRO A 179 -22.24 -11.38 -21.37
CA PRO A 179 -20.82 -11.09 -21.63
C PRO A 179 -20.26 -10.13 -20.57
N LEU A 180 -19.69 -10.69 -19.48
CA LEU A 180 -19.35 -9.97 -18.26
C LEU A 180 -18.41 -8.80 -18.53
N ARG A 181 -17.34 -9.04 -19.30
CA ARG A 181 -16.32 -8.03 -19.61
C ARG A 181 -16.84 -6.88 -20.46
N ALA A 182 -17.84 -7.14 -21.31
CA ALA A 182 -18.44 -6.10 -22.14
C ALA A 182 -19.36 -5.18 -21.31
N ARG A 183 -20.03 -5.73 -20.30
CA ARG A 183 -20.92 -4.99 -19.40
C ARG A 183 -20.21 -4.33 -18.24
N TYR A 184 -19.23 -5.03 -17.67
CA TYR A 184 -18.51 -4.66 -16.45
C TYR A 184 -16.99 -4.82 -16.68
N PRO A 185 -16.37 -3.93 -17.48
CA PRO A 185 -14.94 -4.02 -17.83
C PRO A 185 -14.01 -3.93 -16.60
N GLN A 186 -14.48 -3.33 -15.51
CA GLN A 186 -13.76 -3.23 -14.23
C GLN A 186 -13.71 -4.54 -13.43
N LEU A 187 -14.51 -5.55 -13.80
CA LEU A 187 -14.56 -6.84 -13.10
C LEU A 187 -13.62 -7.84 -13.78
N VAL A 188 -12.51 -8.16 -13.11
CA VAL A 188 -11.48 -9.07 -13.63
C VAL A 188 -11.74 -10.51 -13.15
N PHE A 189 -12.90 -11.05 -13.48
CA PHE A 189 -13.23 -12.44 -13.21
C PHE A 189 -12.98 -13.32 -14.43
N SER A 190 -12.59 -14.57 -14.18
CA SER A 190 -12.74 -15.61 -15.19
C SER A 190 -14.21 -16.05 -15.27
N THR A 191 -14.66 -16.45 -16.46
CA THR A 191 -15.98 -17.04 -16.67
C THR A 191 -16.35 -18.13 -15.65
N PRO A 192 -15.52 -19.18 -15.42
CA PRO A 192 -15.88 -20.24 -14.50
C PRO A 192 -15.91 -19.78 -13.04
N GLU A 193 -15.18 -18.73 -12.68
CA GLU A 193 -15.19 -18.15 -11.34
C GLU A 193 -16.48 -17.34 -11.12
N PHE A 194 -16.83 -16.47 -12.07
CA PHE A 194 -18.08 -15.73 -12.03
C PHE A 194 -19.30 -16.66 -12.01
N ALA A 195 -19.27 -17.74 -12.80
CA ALA A 195 -20.32 -18.76 -12.80
C ALA A 195 -20.55 -19.40 -11.43
N ARG A 196 -19.47 -19.67 -10.67
CA ARG A 196 -19.58 -20.18 -9.29
C ARG A 196 -20.24 -19.18 -8.35
N LEU A 197 -19.94 -17.89 -8.49
CA LEU A 197 -20.56 -16.83 -7.69
C LEU A 197 -22.06 -16.71 -7.97
N VAL A 198 -22.46 -16.70 -9.25
CA VAL A 198 -23.87 -16.70 -9.66
C VAL A 198 -24.59 -17.95 -9.12
N ALA A 199 -23.99 -19.14 -9.27
CA ALA A 199 -24.57 -20.38 -8.75
C ALA A 199 -24.69 -20.40 -7.23
N TYR A 200 -23.72 -19.82 -6.51
CA TYR A 200 -23.77 -19.65 -5.06
C TYR A 200 -24.92 -18.71 -4.65
N HIS A 201 -25.04 -17.55 -5.31
CA HIS A 201 -26.10 -16.58 -5.03
C HIS A 201 -27.49 -17.13 -5.28
N ARG A 202 -27.69 -17.91 -6.35
CA ARG A 202 -28.95 -18.62 -6.61
C ARG A 202 -29.30 -19.59 -5.49
N ARG A 203 -28.36 -20.47 -5.11
CA ARG A 203 -28.57 -21.42 -4.00
C ARG A 203 -28.88 -20.71 -2.68
N LEU A 204 -28.23 -19.57 -2.43
CA LEU A 204 -28.49 -18.76 -1.24
C LEU A 204 -29.89 -18.13 -1.28
N ALA A 205 -30.37 -17.69 -2.44
CA ALA A 205 -31.72 -17.19 -2.62
C ALA A 205 -32.75 -18.30 -2.39
N ASP A 206 -32.57 -19.47 -3.01
CA ASP A 206 -33.45 -20.64 -2.83
C ASP A 206 -33.51 -21.06 -1.34
N ALA A 207 -32.38 -21.06 -0.64
CA ALA A 207 -32.33 -21.36 0.79
C ALA A 207 -33.08 -20.33 1.65
N LYS A 208 -33.02 -19.04 1.29
CA LYS A 208 -33.79 -17.98 1.98
C LYS A 208 -35.29 -18.12 1.78
N GLU A 209 -35.73 -18.59 0.62
CA GLU A 209 -37.14 -18.88 0.34
C GLU A 209 -37.63 -20.12 1.10
N GLN A 210 -36.83 -21.18 1.15
CA GLN A 210 -37.16 -22.43 1.85
C GLN A 210 -37.17 -22.30 3.37
N PHE A 211 -36.27 -21.48 3.94
CA PHE A 211 -36.11 -21.30 5.38
C PHE A 211 -36.26 -19.82 5.77
N PRO A 212 -37.48 -19.25 5.71
CA PRO A 212 -37.71 -17.86 6.10
C PRO A 212 -37.35 -17.68 7.58
N ALA A 213 -36.63 -16.60 7.91
CA ALA A 213 -36.25 -16.29 9.28
C ALA A 213 -37.49 -16.26 10.19
N ALA A 214 -37.47 -17.06 11.27
CA ALA A 214 -38.54 -17.07 12.26
C ALA A 214 -38.74 -15.65 12.82
N LYS A 215 -39.91 -15.06 12.60
CA LYS A 215 -40.27 -13.77 13.22
C LYS A 215 -40.25 -13.98 14.74
N PRO A 216 -39.39 -13.29 15.51
CA PRO A 216 -39.37 -13.45 16.96
C PRO A 216 -40.78 -13.15 17.50
N PRO A 217 -41.30 -13.96 18.44
CA PRO A 217 -42.63 -13.73 18.99
C PRO A 217 -42.67 -12.33 19.62
N LEU A 218 -43.69 -11.56 19.27
CA LEU A 218 -43.95 -10.26 19.90
C LEU A 218 -44.10 -10.49 21.41
N ARG A 219 -43.10 -10.07 22.20
CA ARG A 219 -43.24 -10.00 23.66
C ARG A 219 -44.36 -9.01 23.95
N ARG A 220 -45.51 -9.49 24.43
CA ARG A 220 -46.52 -8.62 25.03
C ARG A 220 -45.86 -7.93 26.23
N ALA A 221 -45.79 -6.61 26.20
CA ALA A 221 -45.43 -5.84 27.38
C ALA A 221 -46.46 -6.11 28.48
N ALA A 222 -45.97 -6.48 29.67
CA ALA A 222 -46.75 -6.59 30.89
C ALA A 222 -46.82 -5.23 31.59
#